data_AF-T1G9M9-F1
#
_entry.id   AF-T1G9M9-F1
#
_cell.length_a   1.000
_cell.length_b   1.000
_cell.length_c   1.000
_cell.angle_alpha   90.00
_cell.angle_beta   90.00
_cell.angle_gamma   90.00
#
_symmetry.space_group_name_H-M   'P 1'
#
loop_
_entity.id
_entity.type
_entity.pdbx_description
1 polymer ?
#
loop_
_entity_poly.entity_id
_entity_poly.type
_entity_poly.pdbx_seq_one_letter_code
_entity_poly.pdbx_strand_id
1 'polypeptide(L)'
;MLPTEGKFFLLVNNECNLSVGIKNNRDDPATPVVLCNQDDKQEHQIWFEDPATGTIRSFANNYCLTFTEVGKFAEISEYVPDSQTQQWKIGNGYVVHRSDPNKVLDANVPLNCGTKLCVSKNDGSNKWKAVYLKPKVFYILSQLNKKAVEVYQSNEEPGAKIIMWSQKPKNENPTNQLWYEDKQGNVRSALNNFVFDASVPGDVTMQPYEETNVKKHWIIYGHVICNRHNKKLVLDITNSDSDDAAPVGVWEYNGAKNQAWWIHFIN
;
A
#
# COMPACT_ATOMS: atom_id res chain seq x y z
N MET A 1 -19.95 -5.00 -2.27
CA MET A 1 -19.10 -6.18 -2.57
C MET A 1 -17.67 -5.69 -2.77
N LEU A 2 -16.68 -6.33 -2.13
CA LEU A 2 -15.27 -5.94 -2.30
C LEU A 2 -14.80 -6.20 -3.75
N PRO A 3 -13.88 -5.40 -4.28
CA PRO A 3 -13.32 -5.62 -5.60
C PRO A 3 -12.46 -6.89 -5.63
N THR A 4 -12.18 -7.39 -6.83
CA THR A 4 -11.35 -8.59 -7.04
C THR A 4 -9.85 -8.31 -6.87
N GLU A 5 -9.42 -7.06 -6.98
CA GLU A 5 -8.02 -6.62 -6.92
C GLU A 5 -7.84 -5.56 -5.83
N GLY A 6 -6.89 -5.78 -4.92
CA GLY A 6 -6.37 -4.79 -3.97
C GLY A 6 -4.96 -4.34 -4.33
N LYS A 7 -4.25 -3.68 -3.41
CA LYS A 7 -2.88 -3.16 -3.67
C LYS A 7 -1.78 -4.23 -3.74
N PHE A 8 -1.98 -5.35 -3.07
CA PHE A 8 -0.95 -6.38 -2.93
C PHE A 8 -0.92 -7.29 -4.15
N PHE A 9 0.25 -7.75 -4.56
CA PHE A 9 0.41 -8.63 -5.71
C PHE A 9 1.56 -9.63 -5.53
N LEU A 10 1.48 -10.72 -6.29
CA LEU A 10 2.65 -11.51 -6.66
C LEU A 10 3.27 -10.88 -7.90
N LEU A 11 4.59 -10.70 -7.89
CA LEU A 11 5.32 -10.30 -9.08
C LEU A 11 5.83 -11.55 -9.78
N VAL A 12 5.34 -11.84 -10.98
CA VAL A 12 5.56 -13.12 -11.67
C VAL A 12 6.34 -12.92 -12.96
N ASN A 13 7.39 -13.70 -13.15
CA ASN A 13 8.16 -13.74 -14.39
C ASN A 13 7.32 -14.41 -15.49
N ASN A 14 7.23 -13.78 -16.67
CA ASN A 14 6.36 -14.28 -17.74
C ASN A 14 6.91 -15.52 -18.46
N GLU A 15 8.22 -15.73 -18.45
CA GLU A 15 8.85 -16.84 -19.18
C GLU A 15 8.76 -18.16 -18.41
N CYS A 16 9.01 -18.12 -17.10
CA CYS A 16 9.04 -19.32 -16.26
C CYS A 16 7.83 -19.48 -15.31
N ASN A 17 6.96 -18.47 -15.24
CA ASN A 17 5.80 -18.44 -14.33
C ASN A 17 6.17 -18.66 -12.85
N LEU A 18 7.37 -18.25 -12.45
CA LEU A 18 7.82 -18.18 -11.05
C LEU A 18 7.59 -16.78 -10.47
N SER A 19 7.30 -16.68 -9.18
CA SER A 19 7.15 -15.41 -8.46
C SER A 19 8.48 -14.91 -7.94
N VAL A 20 8.53 -13.61 -7.68
CA VAL A 20 9.58 -12.94 -6.91
C VAL A 20 9.32 -13.17 -5.42
N GLY A 21 10.30 -13.72 -4.71
CA GLY A 21 10.23 -13.92 -3.26
C GLY A 21 11.54 -13.60 -2.55
N ILE A 22 11.45 -13.33 -1.25
CA ILE A 22 12.62 -13.12 -0.41
C ILE A 22 13.24 -14.47 -0.05
N LYS A 23 14.56 -14.61 -0.27
CA LYS A 23 15.25 -15.88 -0.08
C LYS A 23 15.11 -16.40 1.35
N ASN A 24 14.69 -17.66 1.48
CA ASN A 24 14.53 -18.37 2.75
C ASN A 24 13.59 -17.69 3.75
N ASN A 25 12.68 -16.82 3.31
CA ASN A 25 11.78 -16.07 4.18
C ASN A 25 12.53 -15.26 5.27
N ARG A 26 13.78 -14.85 4.99
CA ARG A 26 14.53 -13.99 5.91
C ARG A 26 14.04 -12.56 5.82
N ASP A 27 14.00 -11.88 6.95
CA ASP A 27 13.53 -10.50 7.10
C ASP A 27 14.67 -9.50 7.31
N ASP A 28 15.93 -9.94 7.23
CA ASP A 28 17.10 -9.07 7.39
C ASP A 28 17.40 -8.25 6.12
N PRO A 29 17.89 -7.00 6.24
CA PRO A 29 18.40 -6.21 5.11
C PRO A 29 19.52 -6.95 4.36
N ALA A 30 19.70 -6.60 3.08
CA ALA A 30 20.61 -7.25 2.14
C ALA A 30 20.29 -8.73 1.85
N THR A 31 19.12 -9.23 2.27
CA THR A 31 18.67 -10.55 1.87
C THR A 31 18.33 -10.55 0.37
N PRO A 32 18.88 -11.49 -0.42
CA PRO A 32 18.61 -11.56 -1.85
C PRO A 32 17.15 -11.85 -2.16
N VAL A 33 16.68 -11.26 -3.26
CA VAL A 33 15.41 -11.59 -3.88
C VAL A 33 15.64 -12.63 -4.97
N VAL A 34 14.78 -13.64 -5.02
CA VAL A 34 14.92 -14.82 -5.89
C VAL A 34 13.62 -15.16 -6.59
N LEU A 35 13.71 -15.98 -7.65
CA LEU A 35 12.55 -16.70 -8.19
C LEU A 35 12.12 -17.83 -7.24
N CYS A 36 10.81 -18.04 -7.10
CA CYS A 36 10.22 -19.14 -6.32
C CYS A 36 8.88 -19.60 -6.90
N ASN A 37 8.39 -20.75 -6.44
CA ASN A 37 7.04 -21.20 -6.79
C ASN A 37 6.01 -20.23 -6.21
N GLN A 38 4.98 -19.92 -6.99
CA GLN A 38 3.92 -18.99 -6.59
C GLN A 38 3.13 -19.55 -5.40
N ASP A 39 3.03 -18.77 -4.33
CA ASP A 39 2.14 -19.03 -3.20
C ASP A 39 1.66 -17.70 -2.61
N ASP A 40 0.38 -17.39 -2.79
CA ASP A 40 -0.24 -16.14 -2.34
C ASP A 40 -0.52 -16.08 -0.83
N LYS A 41 -0.22 -17.17 -0.11
CA LYS A 41 -0.28 -17.23 1.35
C LYS A 41 1.07 -16.93 2.00
N GLN A 42 2.14 -16.88 1.22
CA GLN A 42 3.49 -16.64 1.72
C GLN A 42 3.85 -15.16 1.65
N GLU A 43 3.89 -14.50 2.81
CA GLU A 43 4.09 -13.04 2.89
C GLU A 43 5.40 -12.56 2.23
N HIS A 44 6.45 -13.39 2.23
CA HIS A 44 7.72 -13.07 1.56
C HIS A 44 7.64 -13.02 0.03
N GLN A 45 6.52 -13.45 -0.58
CA GLN A 45 6.26 -13.33 -2.01
C GLN A 45 5.28 -12.20 -2.34
N ILE A 46 4.70 -11.57 -1.33
CA ILE A 46 3.68 -10.54 -1.50
C ILE A 46 4.37 -9.18 -1.51
N TRP A 47 4.12 -8.42 -2.58
CA TRP A 47 4.70 -7.10 -2.80
C TRP A 47 3.60 -6.06 -2.97
N PHE A 48 3.96 -4.79 -2.83
CA PHE A 48 3.11 -3.65 -3.20
C PHE A 48 3.95 -2.50 -3.72
N GLU A 49 3.38 -1.70 -4.63
CA GLU A 49 3.93 -0.39 -4.97
C GLU A 49 3.54 0.60 -3.88
N ASP A 50 4.51 1.39 -3.40
CA ASP A 50 4.29 2.54 -2.53
C ASP A 50 4.28 3.81 -3.40
N PRO A 51 3.11 4.39 -3.70
CA PRO A 51 3.01 5.57 -4.54
C PRO A 51 3.65 6.81 -3.90
N ALA A 52 3.75 6.85 -2.57
CA ALA A 52 4.31 8.00 -1.86
C ALA A 52 5.82 8.10 -2.07
N THR A 53 6.53 6.97 -2.05
CA THR A 53 8.00 6.94 -2.10
C THR A 53 8.54 6.44 -3.43
N GLY A 54 7.68 5.93 -4.30
CA GLY A 54 8.07 5.38 -5.60
C GLY A 54 8.81 4.05 -5.52
N THR A 55 8.64 3.30 -4.43
CA THR A 55 9.32 2.03 -4.18
C THR A 55 8.38 0.85 -4.39
N ILE A 56 8.92 -0.33 -4.69
CA ILE A 56 8.20 -1.61 -4.51
C ILE A 56 8.65 -2.19 -3.17
N ARG A 57 7.72 -2.63 -2.32
CA ARG A 57 8.01 -3.08 -0.96
C ARG A 57 7.45 -4.46 -0.69
N SER A 58 8.13 -5.21 0.18
CA SER A 58 7.62 -6.48 0.67
C SER A 58 6.54 -6.26 1.72
N PHE A 59 5.47 -7.04 1.66
CA PHE A 59 4.43 -7.07 2.68
C PHE A 59 4.96 -7.57 4.03
N ALA A 60 5.89 -8.53 4.04
CA ALA A 60 6.36 -9.21 5.25
C ALA A 60 7.08 -8.27 6.24
N ASN A 61 7.89 -7.33 5.72
CA ASN A 61 8.75 -6.47 6.55
C ASN A 61 8.80 -5.01 6.10
N ASN A 62 8.02 -4.61 5.09
CA ASN A 62 7.98 -3.26 4.54
C ASN A 62 9.31 -2.75 3.93
N TYR A 63 10.29 -3.64 3.72
CA TYR A 63 11.56 -3.30 3.07
C TYR A 63 11.38 -3.12 1.56
N CYS A 64 12.20 -2.26 1.00
CA CYS A 64 12.20 -1.91 -0.41
C CYS A 64 12.94 -2.98 -1.23
N LEU A 65 12.36 -3.36 -2.37
CA LEU A 65 13.11 -3.96 -3.46
C LEU A 65 14.18 -2.97 -3.90
N THR A 66 15.43 -3.37 -3.72
CA THR A 66 16.62 -2.52 -3.88
C THR A 66 17.60 -3.25 -4.78
N PHE A 67 18.38 -2.51 -5.55
CA PHE A 67 19.55 -3.09 -6.21
C PHE A 67 20.84 -2.50 -5.67
N THR A 68 21.90 -3.31 -5.66
CA THR A 68 23.23 -2.85 -5.31
C THR A 68 24.03 -2.57 -6.59
N GLU A 69 24.68 -1.42 -6.66
CA GLU A 69 25.67 -1.17 -7.72
C GLU A 69 26.84 -2.15 -7.61
N VAL A 70 27.17 -2.53 -6.37
CA VAL A 70 28.16 -3.56 -6.04
C VAL A 70 27.48 -4.93 -6.08
N GLY A 71 27.48 -5.55 -7.27
CA GLY A 71 27.02 -6.93 -7.47
C GLY A 71 25.85 -7.07 -8.44
N LYS A 72 25.16 -5.97 -8.77
CA LYS A 72 24.01 -5.94 -9.72
C LYS A 72 22.84 -6.85 -9.32
N PHE A 73 22.79 -7.34 -8.08
CA PHE A 73 21.70 -8.20 -7.61
C PHE A 73 20.63 -7.38 -6.90
N ALA A 74 19.39 -7.89 -6.96
CA ALA A 74 18.28 -7.33 -6.20
C ALA A 74 18.20 -7.96 -4.81
N GLU A 75 17.92 -7.13 -3.83
CA GLU A 75 17.81 -7.47 -2.41
C GLU A 75 16.72 -6.63 -1.74
N ILE A 76 16.37 -6.99 -0.52
CA ILE A 76 15.53 -6.14 0.33
C ILE A 76 16.41 -5.24 1.22
N SER A 77 16.03 -3.99 1.40
CA SER A 77 16.67 -3.10 2.36
C SER A 77 15.68 -2.12 2.99
N GLU A 78 16.05 -1.54 4.13
CA GLU A 78 15.26 -0.47 4.75
C GLU A 78 15.06 0.69 3.77
N TYR A 79 13.95 1.41 3.91
CA TYR A 79 13.68 2.56 3.06
C TYR A 79 14.69 3.67 3.32
N VAL A 80 15.36 4.11 2.25
CA VAL A 80 16.27 5.26 2.27
C VAL A 80 15.64 6.36 1.42
N PRO A 81 15.28 7.52 2.01
CA PRO A 81 14.75 8.65 1.27
C PRO A 81 15.63 9.03 0.08
N ASP A 82 14.99 9.32 -1.05
CA ASP A 82 15.62 9.76 -2.31
C ASP A 82 16.63 8.78 -2.95
N SER A 83 16.80 7.59 -2.37
CA SER A 83 17.67 6.56 -2.92
C SER A 83 17.17 6.12 -4.29
N GLN A 84 17.97 6.38 -5.32
CA GLN A 84 17.65 5.97 -6.69
C GLN A 84 17.57 4.45 -6.80
N THR A 85 18.34 3.70 -6.01
CA THR A 85 18.38 2.24 -6.11
C THR A 85 17.10 1.53 -5.66
N GLN A 86 16.18 2.27 -5.05
CA GLN A 86 14.89 1.78 -4.55
C GLN A 86 13.71 2.22 -5.43
N GLN A 87 13.95 3.00 -6.50
CA GLN A 87 12.90 3.64 -7.29
C GLN A 87 12.43 2.75 -8.44
N TRP A 88 11.23 2.19 -8.31
CA TRP A 88 10.66 1.24 -9.26
C TRP A 88 9.24 1.60 -9.68
N LYS A 89 8.88 1.21 -10.90
CA LYS A 89 7.49 1.21 -11.37
C LYS A 89 7.19 -0.05 -12.16
N ILE A 90 5.97 -0.55 -12.04
CA ILE A 90 5.47 -1.66 -12.85
C ILE A 90 4.68 -1.08 -14.03
N GLY A 91 4.99 -1.52 -15.25
CA GLY A 91 4.26 -1.06 -16.43
C GLY A 91 4.75 -1.70 -17.72
N ASN A 92 3.84 -1.84 -18.68
CA ASN A 92 4.12 -2.41 -20.02
C ASN A 92 4.79 -3.80 -19.99
N GLY A 93 4.49 -4.59 -18.95
CA GLY A 93 5.05 -5.91 -18.74
C GLY A 93 6.49 -5.90 -18.19
N TYR A 94 6.94 -4.82 -17.56
CA TYR A 94 8.26 -4.72 -16.95
C TYR A 94 8.20 -4.14 -15.53
N VAL A 95 9.24 -4.40 -14.76
CA VAL A 95 9.59 -3.63 -13.56
C VAL A 95 10.78 -2.77 -13.90
N VAL A 96 10.57 -1.46 -13.98
CA VAL A 96 11.52 -0.51 -14.57
C VAL A 96 11.95 0.49 -13.51
N HIS A 97 13.21 0.88 -13.54
CA HIS A 97 13.70 1.99 -12.74
C HIS A 97 12.99 3.30 -13.13
N ARG A 98 12.61 4.13 -12.15
CA ARG A 98 11.75 5.30 -12.43
C ARG A 98 12.42 6.37 -13.28
N SER A 99 13.70 6.65 -13.05
CA SER A 99 14.47 7.69 -13.73
C SER A 99 15.35 7.18 -14.87
N ASP A 100 15.45 5.85 -15.05
CA ASP A 100 16.26 5.25 -16.12
C ASP A 100 15.50 4.07 -16.76
N PRO A 101 14.76 4.30 -17.86
CA PRO A 101 13.95 3.26 -18.48
C PRO A 101 14.79 2.12 -19.10
N ASN A 102 16.11 2.28 -19.20
CA ASN A 102 16.99 1.22 -19.67
C ASN A 102 17.30 0.21 -18.56
N LYS A 103 17.06 0.52 -17.28
CA LYS A 103 17.29 -0.41 -16.17
C LYS A 103 16.00 -1.13 -15.79
N VAL A 104 16.02 -2.46 -15.86
CA VAL A 104 14.88 -3.32 -15.52
C VAL A 104 15.28 -4.40 -14.53
N LEU A 105 14.32 -4.86 -13.73
CA LEU A 105 14.46 -6.08 -12.94
C LEU A 105 14.57 -7.27 -13.89
N ASP A 106 15.49 -8.18 -13.61
CA ASP A 106 15.83 -9.31 -14.46
C ASP A 106 16.11 -10.56 -13.62
N ALA A 107 15.91 -11.72 -14.22
CA ALA A 107 16.29 -13.02 -13.70
C ALA A 107 17.25 -13.68 -14.71
N ASN A 108 18.52 -13.83 -14.32
CA ASN A 108 19.50 -14.49 -15.18
C ASN A 108 19.17 -15.98 -15.35
N VAL A 109 19.46 -16.54 -16.53
CA VAL A 109 19.36 -17.99 -16.75
C VAL A 109 20.35 -18.77 -15.86
N PRO A 110 19.98 -19.98 -15.40
CA PRO A 110 18.71 -20.67 -15.62
C PRO A 110 17.54 -20.08 -14.82
N LEU A 111 16.33 -20.11 -15.38
CA LEU A 111 15.11 -19.63 -14.72
C LEU A 111 14.48 -20.73 -13.86
N ASN A 112 14.97 -20.89 -12.62
CA ASN A 112 14.45 -21.87 -11.67
C ASN A 112 14.30 -21.27 -10.27
N CYS A 113 13.66 -22.00 -9.36
CA CYS A 113 13.54 -21.58 -7.97
C CYS A 113 14.93 -21.40 -7.34
N GLY A 114 15.16 -20.25 -6.70
CA GLY A 114 16.43 -19.87 -6.10
C GLY A 114 17.32 -18.99 -6.98
N THR A 115 16.99 -18.80 -8.26
CA THR A 115 17.67 -17.86 -9.15
C THR A 115 17.58 -16.45 -8.59
N LYS A 116 18.74 -15.82 -8.32
CA LYS A 116 18.80 -14.43 -7.85
C LYS A 116 18.38 -13.48 -8.96
N LEU A 117 17.62 -12.46 -8.56
CA LEU A 117 17.28 -11.38 -9.47
C LEU A 117 18.40 -10.34 -9.54
N CYS A 118 18.47 -9.64 -10.66
CA CYS A 118 19.47 -8.64 -10.96
C CYS A 118 18.83 -7.43 -11.64
N VAL A 119 19.65 -6.42 -11.91
CA VAL A 119 19.28 -5.27 -12.77
C VAL A 119 20.10 -5.32 -14.03
N SER A 120 19.41 -5.28 -15.16
CA SER A 120 20.04 -5.35 -16.48
C SER A 120 19.48 -4.29 -17.43
N LYS A 121 20.07 -4.22 -18.62
CA LYS A 121 19.56 -3.37 -19.69
C LYS A 121 18.28 -3.97 -20.25
N ASN A 122 17.26 -3.16 -20.49
CA ASN A 122 16.06 -3.61 -21.17
C ASN A 122 16.35 -3.95 -22.64
N ASP A 123 16.35 -5.25 -22.97
CA ASP A 123 16.54 -5.81 -24.31
C ASP A 123 15.27 -6.47 -24.86
N GLY A 124 14.21 -6.55 -24.05
CA GLY A 124 12.92 -7.14 -24.43
C GLY A 124 12.55 -8.43 -23.69
N SER A 125 13.50 -9.19 -23.13
CA SER A 125 13.22 -10.51 -22.53
C SER A 125 12.66 -10.46 -21.10
N ASN A 126 12.93 -9.39 -20.36
CA ASN A 126 12.72 -9.36 -18.90
C ASN A 126 11.30 -8.96 -18.52
N LYS A 127 10.35 -9.83 -18.88
CA LYS A 127 8.92 -9.57 -18.78
C LYS A 127 8.34 -10.05 -17.45
N TRP A 128 7.57 -9.18 -16.81
CA TRP A 128 6.94 -9.40 -15.52
C TRP A 128 5.45 -9.04 -15.57
N LYS A 129 4.64 -9.73 -14.76
CA LYS A 129 3.25 -9.39 -14.49
C LYS A 129 3.02 -9.25 -12.99
N ALA A 130 2.29 -8.20 -12.60
CA ALA A 130 1.73 -8.11 -11.25
C ALA A 130 0.40 -8.86 -11.23
N VAL A 131 0.33 -9.95 -10.48
CA VAL A 131 -0.90 -10.70 -10.24
C VAL A 131 -1.49 -10.19 -8.92
N TYR A 132 -2.45 -9.27 -9.03
CA TYR A 132 -3.06 -8.63 -7.87
C TYR A 132 -3.91 -9.61 -7.06
N LEU A 133 -3.75 -9.54 -5.74
CA LEU A 133 -4.50 -10.32 -4.77
C LEU A 133 -5.82 -9.62 -4.45
N LYS A 134 -6.76 -10.37 -3.86
CA LYS A 134 -7.96 -9.76 -3.28
C LYS A 134 -7.57 -8.74 -2.20
N PRO A 135 -8.35 -7.66 -2.02
CA PRO A 135 -8.08 -6.68 -0.98
C PRO A 135 -7.99 -7.32 0.41
N LYS A 136 -6.90 -7.02 1.12
CA LYS A 136 -6.81 -7.28 2.56
C LYS A 136 -7.51 -6.14 3.30
N VAL A 137 -8.45 -6.51 4.15
CA VAL A 137 -9.29 -5.56 4.90
C VAL A 137 -8.68 -5.30 6.27
N PHE A 138 -8.81 -4.08 6.78
CA PHE A 138 -8.23 -3.64 8.04
C PHE A 138 -9.09 -2.61 8.77
N TYR A 139 -8.84 -2.46 10.07
CA TYR A 139 -9.25 -1.29 10.83
C TYR A 139 -8.19 -0.18 10.72
N ILE A 140 -8.65 1.06 10.79
CA ILE A 140 -7.80 2.24 10.99
C ILE A 140 -8.02 2.70 12.42
N LEU A 141 -7.03 2.50 13.29
CA LEU A 141 -7.14 2.78 14.72
C LEU A 141 -6.33 4.01 15.10
N SER A 142 -6.92 4.91 15.88
CA SER A 142 -6.25 6.12 16.34
C SER A 142 -5.13 5.83 17.34
N GLN A 143 -3.97 6.47 17.18
CA GLN A 143 -2.91 6.45 18.18
C GLN A 143 -3.19 7.31 19.42
N LEU A 144 -4.15 8.22 19.33
CA LEU A 144 -4.61 9.04 20.45
C LEU A 144 -5.44 8.23 21.44
N ASN A 145 -6.46 7.52 20.96
CA ASN A 145 -7.53 6.97 21.81
C ASN A 145 -7.92 5.52 21.49
N LYS A 146 -7.24 4.84 20.54
CA LYS A 146 -7.49 3.45 20.13
C LYS A 146 -8.82 3.19 19.41
N LYS A 147 -9.64 4.22 19.17
CA LYS A 147 -10.91 4.11 18.45
C LYS A 147 -10.69 3.91 16.96
N ALA A 148 -11.69 3.34 16.28
CA ALA A 148 -11.68 3.08 14.86
C ALA A 148 -12.27 4.26 14.07
N VAL A 149 -11.73 4.51 12.88
CA VAL A 149 -12.35 5.39 11.88
C VAL A 149 -13.60 4.68 11.33
N GLU A 150 -14.75 5.33 11.41
CA GLU A 150 -16.06 4.77 11.09
C GLU A 150 -16.85 5.67 10.13
N VAL A 151 -17.54 5.07 9.15
CA VAL A 151 -18.60 5.72 8.37
C VAL A 151 -19.86 5.81 9.25
N TYR A 152 -20.25 7.03 9.58
CA TYR A 152 -21.31 7.32 10.55
C TYR A 152 -22.63 6.65 10.17
N GLN A 153 -23.25 5.93 11.13
CA GLN A 153 -24.53 5.23 10.97
C GLN A 153 -24.58 4.23 9.81
N SER A 154 -23.43 3.74 9.34
CA SER A 154 -23.34 2.89 8.14
C SER A 154 -24.00 3.55 6.91
N ASN A 155 -23.93 4.88 6.81
CA ASN A 155 -24.51 5.59 5.69
C ASN A 155 -23.74 5.27 4.39
N GLU A 156 -24.41 4.63 3.45
CA GLU A 156 -23.83 4.21 2.16
C GLU A 156 -23.85 5.33 1.11
N GLU A 157 -24.56 6.42 1.34
CA GLU A 157 -24.77 7.52 0.39
C GLU A 157 -23.56 8.47 0.28
N PRO A 158 -23.35 9.10 -0.88
CA PRO A 158 -22.34 10.14 -1.05
C PRO A 158 -22.53 11.28 -0.06
N GLY A 159 -21.44 11.75 0.55
CA GLY A 159 -21.45 12.79 1.58
C GLY A 159 -21.53 12.26 3.00
N ALA A 160 -21.58 10.92 3.21
CA ALA A 160 -21.56 10.32 4.54
C ALA A 160 -20.37 10.82 5.37
N LYS A 161 -20.63 11.11 6.64
CA LYS A 161 -19.65 11.62 7.60
C LYS A 161 -18.78 10.51 8.17
N ILE A 162 -17.61 10.92 8.66
CA ILE A 162 -16.60 10.04 9.22
C ILE A 162 -16.33 10.47 10.65
N ILE A 163 -16.32 9.51 11.55
CA ILE A 163 -16.19 9.75 12.98
C ILE A 163 -15.24 8.73 13.60
N MET A 164 -14.84 8.99 14.84
CA MET A 164 -14.23 7.99 15.70
C MET A 164 -15.32 7.23 16.47
N TRP A 165 -15.16 5.91 16.55
CA TRP A 165 -16.04 5.06 17.36
C TRP A 165 -15.26 3.91 17.98
N SER A 166 -15.71 3.44 19.14
CA SER A 166 -15.20 2.22 19.77
C SER A 166 -15.14 1.06 18.76
N GLN A 167 -14.00 0.37 18.68
CA GLN A 167 -13.81 -0.71 17.70
C GLN A 167 -14.83 -1.83 17.93
N LYS A 168 -15.65 -2.11 16.92
CA LYS A 168 -16.63 -3.21 16.92
C LYS A 168 -15.90 -4.55 16.77
N PRO A 169 -16.33 -5.60 17.49
CA PRO A 169 -15.74 -6.92 17.31
C PRO A 169 -16.14 -7.54 15.96
N LYS A 170 -15.33 -8.48 15.45
CA LYS A 170 -15.52 -9.07 14.12
C LYS A 170 -16.88 -9.75 13.92
N ASN A 171 -17.47 -10.28 14.99
CA ASN A 171 -18.78 -10.95 14.98
C ASN A 171 -19.98 -9.99 14.89
N GLU A 172 -19.77 -8.67 14.95
CA GLU A 172 -20.84 -7.66 14.88
C GLU A 172 -20.98 -7.01 13.49
N ASN A 173 -20.46 -7.66 12.43
CA ASN A 173 -20.45 -7.13 11.07
C ASN A 173 -19.95 -5.66 10.99
N PRO A 174 -18.69 -5.40 11.36
CA PRO A 174 -18.16 -4.06 11.55
C PRO A 174 -17.87 -3.33 10.22
N THR A 175 -18.55 -3.68 9.13
CA THR A 175 -18.20 -3.28 7.76
C THR A 175 -18.04 -1.76 7.58
N ASN A 176 -18.77 -0.95 8.34
CA ASN A 176 -18.63 0.52 8.32
C ASN A 176 -17.38 1.06 9.07
N GLN A 177 -16.63 0.21 9.77
CA GLN A 177 -15.31 0.48 10.35
C GLN A 177 -14.17 -0.18 9.56
N LEU A 178 -14.50 -0.87 8.47
CA LEU A 178 -13.53 -1.64 7.69
C LEU A 178 -13.10 -0.91 6.44
N TRP A 179 -11.81 -1.01 6.15
CA TRP A 179 -11.14 -0.30 5.07
C TRP A 179 -10.23 -1.25 4.31
N TYR A 180 -9.90 -0.90 3.08
CA TYR A 180 -8.87 -1.59 2.29
C TYR A 180 -8.15 -0.59 1.38
N GLU A 181 -7.03 -1.00 0.80
CA GLU A 181 -6.38 -0.24 -0.27
C GLU A 181 -6.67 -0.88 -1.64
N ASP A 182 -7.16 -0.08 -2.58
CA ASP A 182 -7.35 -0.50 -3.97
C ASP A 182 -6.01 -0.75 -4.68
N LYS A 183 -6.03 -1.23 -5.92
CA LYS A 183 -4.81 -1.51 -6.68
C LYS A 183 -3.92 -0.29 -6.92
N GLN A 184 -4.48 0.92 -6.87
CA GLN A 184 -3.71 2.16 -6.95
C GLN A 184 -3.16 2.59 -5.59
N GLY A 185 -3.50 1.91 -4.50
CA GLY A 185 -3.12 2.22 -3.13
C GLY A 185 -4.03 3.25 -2.43
N ASN A 186 -5.19 3.60 -3.01
CA ASN A 186 -6.12 4.50 -2.32
C ASN A 186 -6.89 3.76 -1.22
N VAL A 187 -7.10 4.42 -0.09
CA VAL A 187 -7.93 3.90 1.01
C VAL A 187 -9.40 3.97 0.64
N ARG A 188 -10.09 2.84 0.76
CA ARG A 188 -11.50 2.60 0.40
C ARG A 188 -12.27 2.09 1.59
N SER A 189 -13.52 2.51 1.73
CA SER A 189 -14.45 1.89 2.68
C SER A 189 -14.91 0.52 2.17
N ALA A 190 -14.87 -0.50 3.02
CA ALA A 190 -15.40 -1.82 2.71
C ALA A 190 -16.94 -1.84 2.61
N LEU A 191 -17.62 -0.83 3.18
CA LEU A 191 -19.06 -0.66 3.14
C LEU A 191 -19.56 -0.38 1.73
N ASN A 192 -19.02 0.64 1.07
CA ASN A 192 -19.55 1.19 -0.18
C ASN A 192 -18.48 1.47 -1.25
N ASN A 193 -17.21 1.07 -1.05
CA ASN A 193 -16.09 1.31 -1.98
C ASN A 193 -15.79 2.82 -2.21
N PHE A 194 -16.32 3.68 -1.36
CA PHE A 194 -16.04 5.12 -1.41
C PHE A 194 -14.66 5.43 -0.85
N VAL A 195 -14.18 6.62 -1.18
CA VAL A 195 -12.93 7.20 -0.71
C VAL A 195 -13.20 8.42 0.17
N PHE A 196 -12.19 8.80 0.95
CA PHE A 196 -12.15 10.10 1.61
C PHE A 196 -12.17 11.23 0.57
N ASP A 197 -13.02 12.23 0.75
CA ASP A 197 -13.06 13.46 -0.05
C ASP A 197 -12.90 14.68 0.85
N ALA A 198 -11.85 15.47 0.58
CA ALA A 198 -11.54 16.73 1.24
C ALA A 198 -11.75 17.94 0.33
N SER A 199 -12.77 17.86 -0.53
CA SER A 199 -13.14 18.97 -1.41
C SER A 199 -13.60 20.21 -0.63
N VAL A 200 -14.12 20.03 0.59
CA VAL A 200 -14.50 21.08 1.53
C VAL A 200 -13.38 21.29 2.56
N PRO A 201 -12.88 22.52 2.76
CA PRO A 201 -11.81 22.79 3.74
C PRO A 201 -12.19 22.36 5.16
N GLY A 202 -11.29 21.63 5.82
CA GLY A 202 -11.45 21.17 7.20
C GLY A 202 -12.37 19.95 7.38
N ASP A 203 -13.07 19.53 6.33
CA ASP A 203 -14.05 18.44 6.38
C ASP A 203 -13.58 17.25 5.52
N VAL A 204 -14.04 16.06 5.90
CA VAL A 204 -13.90 14.86 5.08
C VAL A 204 -15.21 14.10 5.02
N THR A 205 -15.61 13.72 3.82
CA THR A 205 -16.81 12.91 3.59
C THR A 205 -16.48 11.70 2.72
N MET A 206 -17.36 10.71 2.73
CA MET A 206 -17.26 9.56 1.83
C MET A 206 -17.86 9.91 0.47
N GLN A 207 -17.11 9.68 -0.60
CA GLN A 207 -17.58 9.91 -1.98
C GLN A 207 -17.18 8.77 -2.92
N PRO A 208 -17.91 8.55 -4.02
CA PRO A 208 -17.40 7.74 -5.12
C PRO A 208 -16.03 8.25 -5.58
N TYR A 209 -15.16 7.29 -5.92
CA TYR A 209 -13.85 7.62 -6.44
C TYR A 209 -13.92 8.18 -7.85
N GLU A 210 -13.10 9.20 -8.09
CA GLU A 210 -12.93 9.87 -9.36
C GLU A 210 -11.44 10.00 -9.64
N GLU A 211 -10.95 9.32 -10.66
CA GLU A 211 -9.51 9.26 -10.99
C GLU A 211 -8.89 10.63 -11.31
N THR A 212 -9.70 11.57 -11.81
CA THR A 212 -9.26 12.91 -12.17
C THR A 212 -9.28 13.88 -10.98
N ASN A 213 -9.94 13.51 -9.87
CA ASN A 213 -10.10 14.39 -8.71
C ASN A 213 -9.07 14.07 -7.63
N VAL A 214 -7.94 14.75 -7.72
CA VAL A 214 -6.79 14.58 -6.81
C VAL A 214 -7.12 14.76 -5.32
N LYS A 215 -8.20 15.48 -4.97
CA LYS A 215 -8.65 15.66 -3.58
C LYS A 215 -9.24 14.40 -2.96
N LYS A 216 -9.56 13.40 -3.78
CA LYS A 216 -10.10 12.08 -3.39
C LYS A 216 -9.04 10.97 -3.35
N HIS A 217 -7.77 11.31 -3.55
CA HIS A 217 -6.69 10.33 -3.60
C HIS A 217 -5.96 10.29 -2.25
N TRP A 218 -6.33 9.34 -1.40
CA TRP A 218 -5.83 9.22 -0.03
C TRP A 218 -5.07 7.92 0.16
N ILE A 219 -3.86 8.00 0.68
CA ILE A 219 -2.94 6.87 0.82
C ILE A 219 -2.46 6.76 2.27
N ILE A 220 -2.03 5.56 2.65
CA ILE A 220 -1.32 5.33 3.89
C ILE A 220 0.18 5.60 3.66
N TYR A 221 0.78 6.44 4.49
CA TYR A 221 2.20 6.75 4.50
C TYR A 221 2.74 6.69 5.93
N GLY A 222 3.44 5.61 6.26
CA GLY A 222 3.84 5.32 7.64
C GLY A 222 2.63 5.22 8.56
N HIS A 223 2.58 6.08 9.58
CA HIS A 223 1.45 6.16 10.52
C HIS A 223 0.41 7.21 10.14
N VAL A 224 0.47 7.77 8.93
CA VAL A 224 -0.39 8.88 8.51
C VAL A 224 -1.25 8.45 7.34
N ILE A 225 -2.50 8.94 7.28
CA ILE A 225 -3.33 8.87 6.09
C ILE A 225 -3.35 10.26 5.49
N CYS A 226 -2.80 10.41 4.29
CA CYS A 226 -2.58 11.71 3.67
C CYS A 226 -3.10 11.77 2.24
N ASN A 227 -3.36 12.98 1.77
CA ASN A 227 -3.64 13.18 0.37
C ASN A 227 -2.37 12.89 -0.45
N ARG A 228 -2.49 12.06 -1.48
CA ARG A 228 -1.39 11.62 -2.35
C ARG A 228 -0.63 12.79 -2.99
N HIS A 229 -1.37 13.83 -3.38
CA HIS A 229 -0.84 14.97 -4.14
C HIS A 229 -0.49 16.15 -3.24
N ASN A 230 -1.00 16.19 -2.01
CA ASN A 230 -0.60 17.13 -0.98
C ASN A 230 -0.40 16.39 0.36
N LYS A 231 0.80 15.83 0.55
CA LYS A 231 1.14 15.03 1.74
C LYS A 231 1.09 15.82 3.07
N LYS A 232 1.01 17.15 3.01
CA LYS A 232 0.79 17.99 4.19
C LYS A 232 -0.65 17.93 4.67
N LEU A 233 -1.61 17.57 3.81
CA LEU A 233 -3.01 17.43 4.20
C LEU A 233 -3.26 15.99 4.67
N VAL A 234 -3.65 15.83 5.93
CA VAL A 234 -3.78 14.53 6.58
C VAL A 234 -5.14 14.36 7.24
N LEU A 235 -5.56 13.11 7.42
CA LEU A 235 -6.72 12.77 8.23
C LEU A 235 -6.45 13.14 9.69
N ASP A 236 -7.39 13.86 10.31
CA ASP A 236 -7.23 14.46 11.64
C ASP A 236 -8.49 14.24 12.48
N ILE A 237 -8.34 13.82 13.75
CA ILE A 237 -9.45 13.84 14.70
C ILE A 237 -9.60 15.27 15.20
N THR A 238 -10.73 15.90 14.85
CA THR A 238 -11.00 17.30 15.10
C THR A 238 -10.86 17.62 16.58
N ASN A 239 -10.13 18.69 16.91
CA ASN A 239 -9.86 19.12 18.29
C ASN A 239 -9.21 18.05 19.19
N SER A 240 -8.63 16.98 18.62
CA SER A 240 -8.15 15.82 19.40
C SER A 240 -9.23 15.22 20.32
N ASP A 241 -10.49 15.28 19.91
CA ASP A 241 -11.61 14.74 20.67
C ASP A 241 -11.49 13.21 20.82
N SER A 242 -11.65 12.73 22.06
CA SER A 242 -11.54 11.32 22.41
C SER A 242 -12.88 10.60 22.50
N ASP A 243 -13.99 11.31 22.39
CA ASP A 243 -15.32 10.76 22.58
C ASP A 243 -15.79 9.95 21.37
N ASP A 244 -16.83 9.13 21.59
CA ASP A 244 -17.49 8.44 20.48
C ASP A 244 -18.26 9.49 19.67
N ALA A 245 -18.30 9.29 18.35
CA ALA A 245 -18.77 10.27 17.39
C ALA A 245 -17.90 11.54 17.23
N ALA A 246 -16.70 11.57 17.82
CA ALA A 246 -15.73 12.63 17.54
C ALA A 246 -15.49 12.76 16.01
N PRO A 247 -15.64 13.96 15.42
CA PRO A 247 -15.59 14.12 13.98
C PRO A 247 -14.15 13.99 13.47
N VAL A 248 -14.01 13.25 12.37
CA VAL A 248 -12.77 13.18 11.61
C VAL A 248 -12.85 14.23 10.50
N GLY A 249 -11.79 15.00 10.33
CA GLY A 249 -11.65 16.02 9.30
C GLY A 249 -10.31 15.91 8.59
N VAL A 250 -9.87 17.01 7.99
CA VAL A 250 -8.53 17.14 7.42
C VAL A 250 -7.82 18.36 7.96
N TRP A 251 -6.53 18.23 8.21
CA TRP A 251 -5.70 19.33 8.69
C TRP A 251 -4.28 19.26 8.15
N GLU A 252 -3.51 20.34 8.34
CA GLU A 252 -2.08 20.33 8.05
C GLU A 252 -1.36 19.41 9.04
N TYR A 253 -0.46 18.57 8.51
CA TYR A 253 0.33 17.64 9.28
C TYR A 253 1.21 18.38 10.29
N ASN A 254 1.04 18.04 11.56
CA ASN A 254 1.82 18.59 12.67
C ASN A 254 2.44 17.51 13.56
N GLY A 255 2.26 16.23 13.22
CA GLY A 255 2.83 15.09 13.95
C GLY A 255 2.11 14.74 15.25
N ALA A 256 0.98 15.37 15.56
CA ALA A 256 0.21 15.06 16.77
C ALA A 256 -0.48 13.69 16.68
N LYS A 257 -0.79 13.11 17.85
CA LYS A 257 -1.38 11.76 17.94
C LYS A 257 -2.76 11.64 17.31
N ASN A 258 -3.50 12.74 17.20
CA ASN A 258 -4.81 12.80 16.52
C ASN A 258 -4.69 12.69 14.98
N GLN A 259 -3.47 12.69 14.43
CA GLN A 259 -3.17 12.48 13.01
C GLN A 259 -2.40 11.17 12.75
N ALA A 260 -2.18 10.37 13.79
CA ALA A 260 -1.41 9.14 13.74
C ALA A 260 -2.32 7.92 13.91
N TRP A 261 -2.07 6.90 13.09
CA TRP A 261 -2.94 5.74 12.91
C TRP A 261 -2.15 4.42 13.00
N TRP A 262 -2.79 3.38 13.51
CA TRP A 262 -2.39 1.99 13.34
C TRP A 262 -3.29 1.32 12.31
N ILE A 263 -2.68 0.60 11.37
CA ILE A 263 -3.39 -0.23 10.40
C ILE A 263 -3.42 -1.65 10.95
N HIS A 264 -4.60 -2.14 11.29
CA HIS A 264 -4.78 -3.46 11.89
C HIS A 264 -5.53 -4.38 10.92
N PHE A 265 -4.78 -5.20 10.19
CA PHE A 265 -5.34 -6.17 9.26
C PHE A 265 -6.22 -7.21 9.96
N ILE A 266 -7.33 -7.54 9.31
CA ILE A 266 -8.19 -8.63 9.73
C ILE A 266 -7.60 -9.92 9.17
N ASN A 267 -7.03 -10.72 10.09
CA ASN A 267 -6.75 -12.13 9.85
C ASN A 267 -8.05 -12.95 9.74
#